data_AF-A0AAV7DR09-F1
#
_entry.id   AF-A0AAV7DR09-F1
#
_cell.length_a   1.000
_cell.length_b   1.000
_cell.length_c   1.000
_cell.angle_alpha   90.00
_cell.angle_beta   90.00
_cell.angle_gamma   90.00
#
_symmetry.space_group_name_H-M   'P 1'
#
loop_
_entity.id
_entity.type
_entity.pdbx_description
1 polymer ?
#
loop_
_entity_poly.entity_id
_entity_poly.type
_entity_poly.pdbx_seq_one_letter_code
_entity_poly.pdbx_strand_id
1 'polypeptide(L)'
;MLLSVILQLALKGSSYNGLLQRHNIHSENVEHVVESLRNEGIDVRVVKRRDYDEETVRWADAIISAGGDGTMLLAASKVLDKSKPVIGVNTDPERSEGHLCLPVRYTHSFPEALHKLYRGEFRWQWRQRIRLFLEGTGINLTPVDLHEQQLSLEQHSKAHSAGGHQEQTSATISGPHLLPIRALNEVFIGESLSSRASYYEISVDDGPWEKQKSSGLNVCTGTGSKAW
;
A
#
# COMPACT_ATOMS: atom_id res chain seq x y z
N MET A 1 0.23 -32.21 11.70
CA MET A 1 -0.25 -30.91 11.16
C MET A 1 0.92 -30.07 10.61
N LEU A 2 1.96 -29.77 11.39
CA LEU A 2 3.11 -28.96 10.96
C LEU A 2 3.87 -29.54 9.74
N LEU A 3 4.14 -30.85 9.73
CA LEU A 3 4.84 -31.52 8.62
C LEU A 3 4.08 -31.39 7.28
N SER A 4 2.74 -31.47 7.34
CA SER A 4 1.87 -31.33 6.17
C SER A 4 1.94 -29.91 5.58
N VAL A 5 2.00 -28.88 6.43
CA VAL A 5 2.16 -27.49 5.99
C VAL A 5 3.54 -27.25 5.38
N ILE A 6 4.61 -27.79 5.99
CA ILE A 6 5.97 -27.68 5.46
C ILE A 6 6.08 -28.33 4.07
N LEU A 7 5.50 -29.52 3.89
CA LEU A 7 5.43 -30.19 2.59
C LEU A 7 4.63 -29.38 1.56
N GLN A 8 3.49 -28.79 1.95
CA GLN A 8 2.70 -27.92 1.06
C GLN A 8 3.47 -26.66 0.64
N LEU A 9 4.25 -26.05 1.54
CA LEU A 9 5.11 -24.92 1.21
C LEU A 9 6.20 -25.33 0.21
N ALA A 10 6.85 -26.46 0.45
CA ALA A 10 7.88 -26.98 -0.44
C ALA A 10 7.34 -27.28 -1.85
N LEU A 11 6.15 -27.88 -1.95
CA LEU A 11 5.46 -28.13 -3.24
C LEU A 11 5.15 -26.83 -4.00
N LYS A 12 4.96 -25.71 -3.30
CA LYS A 12 4.76 -24.38 -3.88
C LYS A 12 6.08 -23.60 -4.07
N GLY A 13 7.23 -24.26 -3.95
CA GLY A 13 8.55 -23.65 -4.13
C GLY A 13 9.03 -22.77 -2.96
N SER A 14 8.41 -22.89 -1.77
CA SER A 14 8.75 -22.10 -0.59
C SER A 14 9.47 -22.94 0.49
N SER A 15 10.57 -22.41 1.03
CA SER A 15 11.29 -23.03 2.15
C SER A 15 10.76 -22.53 3.49
N TYR A 16 10.26 -23.44 4.34
CA TYR A 16 9.82 -23.12 5.70
C TYR A 16 10.93 -22.47 6.52
N ASN A 17 12.14 -23.04 6.52
CA ASN A 17 13.26 -22.49 7.28
C ASN A 17 13.64 -21.08 6.79
N GLY A 18 13.59 -20.85 5.48
CA GLY A 18 13.81 -19.52 4.91
C GLY A 18 12.73 -18.53 5.30
N LEU A 19 11.46 -18.94 5.37
CA LEU A 19 10.36 -18.11 5.85
C LEU A 19 10.50 -17.79 7.35
N LEU A 20 10.85 -18.79 8.17
CA LEU A 20 11.05 -18.63 9.60
C LEU A 20 12.23 -17.68 9.90
N GLN A 21 13.37 -17.88 9.22
CA GLN A 21 14.52 -17.01 9.38
C GLN A 21 14.18 -15.54 9.08
N ARG A 22 13.44 -15.28 7.99
CA ARG A 22 13.00 -13.93 7.63
C ARG A 22 12.00 -13.35 8.61
N HIS A 23 11.08 -14.18 9.11
CA HIS A 23 10.15 -13.76 10.16
C HIS A 23 10.90 -13.32 11.42
N ASN A 24 11.95 -14.04 11.80
CA ASN A 24 12.79 -13.67 12.94
C ASN A 24 13.54 -12.36 12.68
N ILE A 25 14.22 -12.23 11.54
CA ILE A 25 14.92 -10.98 11.14
C ILE A 25 13.97 -9.78 11.16
N HIS A 26 12.78 -9.91 10.58
CA HIS A 26 11.77 -8.86 10.58
C HIS A 26 11.34 -8.50 12.02
N SER A 27 11.03 -9.51 12.83
CA SER A 27 10.54 -9.30 14.21
C SER A 27 11.61 -8.66 15.09
N GLU A 28 12.87 -9.11 15.00
CA GLU A 28 14.01 -8.53 15.71
C GLU A 28 14.22 -7.05 15.31
N ASN A 29 14.15 -6.73 14.03
CA ASN A 29 14.29 -5.34 13.56
C ASN A 29 13.09 -4.46 13.97
N VAL A 30 11.86 -5.00 14.01
CA VAL A 30 10.69 -4.28 14.55
C VAL A 30 10.89 -3.99 16.04
N GLU A 31 11.30 -4.99 16.82
CA GLU A 31 11.54 -4.84 18.25
C GLU A 31 12.65 -3.81 18.52
N HIS A 32 13.74 -3.85 17.77
CA HIS A 32 14.82 -2.86 17.85
C HIS A 32 14.32 -1.42 17.64
N VAL A 33 13.47 -1.18 16.65
CA VAL A 33 12.86 0.15 16.40
C VAL A 33 11.96 0.57 17.56
N VAL A 34 11.11 -0.34 18.04
CA VAL A 34 10.15 -0.07 19.12
C VAL A 34 10.87 0.25 20.42
N GLU A 35 11.89 -0.53 20.80
CA GLU A 35 12.70 -0.29 21.99
C GLU A 35 13.45 1.03 21.89
N SER A 36 14.04 1.33 20.72
CA SER A 36 14.75 2.60 20.50
C SER A 36 13.85 3.81 20.72
N LEU A 37 12.59 3.76 20.27
CA LEU A 37 11.61 4.84 20.49
C LEU A 37 11.19 4.93 21.96
N ARG A 38 10.89 3.79 22.60
CA ARG A 38 10.45 3.74 24.00
C ARG A 38 11.53 4.22 24.96
N ASN A 39 12.80 3.92 24.67
CA ASN A 39 13.94 4.38 25.46
C ASN A 39 14.08 5.92 25.45
N GLU A 40 13.59 6.58 24.41
CA GLU A 40 13.49 8.04 24.30
C GLU A 40 12.16 8.60 24.86
N GLY A 41 11.36 7.77 25.55
CA GLY A 41 10.11 8.18 26.18
C GLY A 41 8.94 8.38 25.22
N ILE A 42 9.04 7.87 23.98
CA ILE A 42 7.97 7.96 22.99
C ILE A 42 6.93 6.86 23.25
N ASP A 43 5.64 7.22 23.23
CA ASP A 43 4.56 6.25 23.27
C ASP A 43 4.41 5.54 21.91
N VAL A 44 4.42 4.21 21.92
CA VAL A 44 4.50 3.39 20.70
C VAL A 44 3.44 2.31 20.71
N ARG A 45 2.55 2.37 19.71
CA ARG A 45 1.58 1.32 19.37
C ARG A 45 2.04 0.56 18.12
N VAL A 46 2.37 -0.72 18.29
CA VAL A 46 2.65 -1.62 17.15
C VAL A 46 1.32 -2.10 16.58
N VAL A 47 1.08 -1.84 15.29
CA VAL A 47 -0.16 -2.17 14.61
C VAL A 47 0.14 -3.10 13.44
N LYS A 48 -0.56 -4.24 13.38
CA LYS A 48 -0.47 -5.16 12.24
C LYS A 48 -1.30 -4.64 11.08
N ARG A 49 -0.98 -5.07 9.85
CA ARG A 49 -1.67 -4.65 8.62
C ARG A 49 -3.20 -4.60 8.73
N ARG A 50 -3.82 -5.66 9.27
CA ARG A 50 -5.28 -5.82 9.39
C ARG A 50 -5.93 -4.82 10.35
N ASP A 51 -5.15 -4.33 11.32
CA ASP A 51 -5.63 -3.43 12.37
C ASP A 51 -5.21 -1.98 12.08
N TYR A 52 -4.61 -1.72 10.91
CA TYR A 52 -4.16 -0.38 10.51
C TYR A 52 -5.27 0.37 9.77
N ASP A 53 -5.90 1.30 10.48
CA ASP A 53 -7.05 2.09 10.04
C ASP A 53 -6.86 3.60 10.30
N GLU A 54 -7.87 4.41 9.96
CA GLU A 54 -7.84 5.86 10.18
C GLU A 54 -7.78 6.25 11.66
N GLU A 55 -8.25 5.42 12.59
CA GLU A 55 -8.19 5.70 14.02
C GLU A 55 -6.75 5.57 14.54
N THR A 56 -6.06 4.49 14.14
CA THR A 56 -4.64 4.32 14.46
C THR A 56 -3.79 5.46 13.88
N VAL A 57 -4.13 5.93 12.68
CA VAL A 57 -3.46 7.10 12.09
C VAL A 57 -3.74 8.36 12.87
N ARG A 58 -4.98 8.60 13.34
CA ARG A 58 -5.33 9.79 14.13
C ARG A 58 -4.59 9.84 15.47
N TRP A 59 -4.41 8.69 16.13
CA TRP A 59 -3.77 8.58 17.44
C TRP A 59 -2.30 9.04 17.45
N ALA A 60 -1.54 8.81 16.38
CA ALA A 60 -0.10 9.06 16.35
C ALA A 60 0.27 10.44 15.76
N ASP A 61 1.32 11.08 16.27
CA ASP A 61 1.91 12.27 15.65
C ASP A 61 2.75 11.96 14.40
N ALA A 62 3.29 10.74 14.33
CA ALA A 62 4.10 10.22 13.23
C ALA A 62 3.79 8.75 12.98
N ILE A 63 3.91 8.31 11.72
CA ILE A 63 3.75 6.90 11.35
C ILE A 63 5.10 6.33 10.94
N ILE A 64 5.53 5.23 11.56
CA ILE A 64 6.71 4.48 11.15
C ILE A 64 6.25 3.17 10.51
N SER A 65 6.53 2.99 9.21
CA SER A 65 6.25 1.72 8.53
C SER A 65 7.45 0.79 8.66
N ALA A 66 7.30 -0.33 9.34
CA ALA A 66 8.34 -1.33 9.51
C ALA A 66 8.16 -2.49 8.50
N GLY A 67 8.91 -2.45 7.41
CA GLY A 67 8.79 -3.36 6.27
C GLY A 67 9.39 -2.76 5.00
N GLY A 68 9.12 -3.38 3.84
CA GLY A 68 9.55 -2.83 2.55
C GLY A 68 8.64 -1.70 2.03
N ASP A 69 8.83 -1.34 0.77
CA ASP A 69 8.06 -0.27 0.10
C ASP A 69 6.54 -0.54 0.11
N GLY A 70 6.10 -1.79 0.02
CA GLY A 70 4.67 -2.14 0.12
C GLY A 70 4.04 -1.78 1.47
N THR A 71 4.80 -1.89 2.56
CA THR A 71 4.35 -1.46 3.90
C THR A 71 4.32 0.06 3.98
N MET A 72 5.29 0.74 3.38
CA MET A 72 5.32 2.20 3.29
C MET A 72 4.13 2.75 2.47
N LEU A 73 3.76 2.09 1.38
CA LEU A 73 2.59 2.45 0.58
C LEU A 73 1.28 2.29 1.35
N LEU A 74 1.14 1.19 2.09
CA LEU A 74 0.00 0.98 2.98
C LEU A 74 -0.07 2.09 4.05
N ALA A 75 1.05 2.42 4.70
CA ALA A 75 1.10 3.48 5.69
C ALA A 75 0.71 4.85 5.08
N ALA A 76 1.28 5.18 3.93
CA ALA A 76 1.00 6.43 3.24
C ALA A 76 -0.44 6.55 2.73
N SER A 77 -1.13 5.44 2.45
CA SER A 77 -2.50 5.47 1.87
C SER A 77 -3.54 6.04 2.83
N LYS A 78 -3.36 5.83 4.15
CA LYS A 78 -4.29 6.31 5.19
C LYS A 78 -3.90 7.66 5.80
N VAL A 79 -2.69 8.15 5.54
CA VAL A 79 -2.23 9.47 6.00
C VAL A 79 -2.65 10.55 5.00
N LEU A 80 -3.70 11.30 5.32
CA LEU A 80 -4.24 12.37 4.47
C LEU A 80 -3.76 13.77 4.88
N ASP A 81 -3.33 13.93 6.13
CA ASP A 81 -2.76 15.16 6.68
C ASP A 81 -1.31 15.35 6.21
N LYS A 82 -1.00 16.55 5.72
CA LYS A 82 0.34 16.92 5.26
C LYS A 82 1.33 17.14 6.41
N SER A 83 0.86 17.45 7.62
CA SER A 83 1.75 17.63 8.78
C SER A 83 2.18 16.33 9.44
N LYS A 84 1.55 15.20 9.10
CA LYS A 84 1.83 13.90 9.71
C LYS A 84 2.92 13.15 8.94
N PRO A 85 4.17 13.08 9.44
CA PRO A 85 5.25 12.37 8.76
C PRO A 85 4.96 10.86 8.66
N VAL A 86 5.43 10.28 7.57
CA VAL A 86 5.52 8.83 7.39
C VAL A 86 6.98 8.47 7.16
N ILE A 87 7.52 7.58 7.98
CA ILE A 87 8.93 7.20 7.99
C ILE A 87 9.01 5.70 7.69
N GLY A 88 9.64 5.34 6.57
CA GLY A 88 9.83 3.93 6.22
C GLY A 88 11.10 3.35 6.82
N VAL A 89 11.02 2.18 7.46
CA VAL A 89 12.17 1.41 7.94
C VAL A 89 12.15 0.03 7.29
N ASN A 90 13.16 -0.27 6.49
CA ASN A 90 13.28 -1.55 5.81
C ASN A 90 13.76 -2.65 6.78
N THR A 91 12.85 -3.49 7.26
CA THR A 91 13.15 -4.53 8.26
C THR A 91 13.80 -5.80 7.71
N ASP A 92 13.90 -5.93 6.37
CA ASP A 92 14.58 -7.07 5.72
C ASP A 92 15.33 -6.56 4.47
N PRO A 93 16.44 -5.81 4.69
CA PRO A 93 17.15 -5.13 3.61
C PRO A 93 17.91 -6.08 2.67
N GLU A 94 18.12 -7.34 3.06
CA GLU A 94 18.72 -8.34 2.17
C GLU A 94 17.76 -8.78 1.04
N ARG A 95 16.45 -8.54 1.20
CA ARG A 95 15.41 -8.96 0.26
C ARG A 95 14.74 -7.84 -0.50
N SER A 96 14.85 -6.60 -0.04
CA SER A 96 14.26 -5.45 -0.74
C SER A 96 15.18 -4.25 -0.64
N GLU A 97 15.27 -3.46 -1.71
CA GLU A 97 16.06 -2.24 -1.71
C GLU A 97 15.45 -1.18 -0.77
N GLY A 98 14.12 -1.09 -0.72
CA GLY A 98 13.40 -0.13 0.12
C GLY A 98 13.60 1.31 -0.37
N HIS A 99 13.20 1.61 -1.61
CA HIS A 99 13.39 2.92 -2.23
C HIS A 99 12.65 4.07 -1.53
N LEU A 100 11.59 3.76 -0.78
CA LEU A 100 10.80 4.70 -0.01
C LEU A 100 11.21 4.73 1.47
N CYS A 101 12.04 3.79 1.91
CA CYS A 101 12.49 3.66 3.28
C CYS A 101 13.78 4.47 3.54
N LEU A 102 14.11 4.63 4.81
CA LEU A 102 15.39 5.17 5.26
C LEU A 102 16.55 4.32 4.72
N PRO A 103 17.75 4.90 4.53
CA PRO A 103 18.94 4.16 4.19
C PRO A 103 19.15 2.93 5.08
N VAL A 104 19.49 1.80 4.47
CA VAL A 104 19.58 0.47 5.12
C VAL A 104 20.37 0.47 6.44
N ARG A 105 21.42 1.29 6.57
CA ARG A 105 22.17 1.42 7.82
C ARG A 105 21.30 1.75 9.04
N TYR A 106 20.20 2.48 8.84
CA TYR A 106 19.29 2.89 9.90
C TYR A 106 18.33 1.78 10.35
N THR A 107 18.28 0.65 9.65
CA THR A 107 17.60 -0.55 10.15
C THR A 107 18.32 -1.09 11.38
N HIS A 108 19.66 -1.15 11.34
CA HIS A 108 20.49 -1.69 12.43
C HIS A 108 20.98 -0.62 13.41
N SER A 109 20.85 0.66 13.05
CA SER A 109 21.26 1.80 13.88
C SER A 109 20.15 2.83 13.94
N PHE A 110 18.93 2.36 14.27
CA PHE A 110 17.77 3.24 14.38
C PHE A 110 17.94 4.37 15.40
N PRO A 111 18.63 4.18 16.56
CA PRO A 111 18.93 5.29 17.47
C PRO A 111 19.68 6.46 16.81
N GLU A 112 20.58 6.19 15.84
CA GLU A 112 21.27 7.25 15.10
C GLU A 112 20.27 8.06 14.25
N ALA A 113 19.32 7.37 13.58
CA ALA A 113 18.27 8.04 12.83
C ALA A 113 17.41 8.94 13.73
N LEU A 114 17.05 8.43 14.91
CA LEU A 114 16.24 9.15 15.89
C LEU A 114 16.97 10.39 16.45
N HIS A 115 18.26 10.26 16.77
CA HIS A 115 19.08 11.40 17.18
C HIS A 115 19.18 12.48 16.11
N LYS A 116 19.29 12.09 14.83
CA LYS A 116 19.25 13.03 13.71
C LYS A 116 17.90 13.73 13.57
N LEU A 117 16.79 13.00 13.78
CA LEU A 117 15.45 13.60 13.80
C LEU A 117 15.34 14.67 14.88
N TYR A 118 15.79 14.38 16.10
CA TYR A 118 15.76 15.35 17.21
C TYR A 118 16.62 16.60 16.95
N ARG A 119 17.76 16.43 16.28
CA ARG A 119 18.65 17.56 15.94
C ARG A 119 18.23 18.33 14.69
N GLY A 120 17.17 17.90 14.00
CA GLY A 120 16.76 18.49 12.73
C GLY A 120 17.71 18.17 11.57
N GLU A 121 18.56 17.15 11.70
CA GLU A 121 19.54 16.72 10.69
C GLU A 121 18.91 15.79 9.64
N PHE A 122 17.81 16.25 9.06
CA PHE A 122 17.09 15.54 8.02
C PHE A 122 16.51 16.54 7.01
N ARG A 123 16.01 16.01 5.90
CA ARG A 123 15.27 16.80 4.92
C ARG A 123 13.88 16.22 4.75
N TRP A 124 12.90 17.11 4.61
CA TRP A 124 11.55 16.72 4.21
C TRP A 124 11.55 16.29 2.75
N GLN A 125 10.89 15.16 2.47
CA GLN A 125 10.63 14.72 1.10
C GLN A 125 9.12 14.72 0.86
N TRP A 126 8.64 15.74 0.15
CA TRP A 126 7.24 15.85 -0.23
C TRP A 126 6.97 15.03 -1.49
N ARG A 127 6.06 14.08 -1.41
CA ARG A 127 5.67 13.22 -2.54
C ARG A 127 4.26 13.55 -2.99
N GLN A 128 4.11 13.82 -4.29
CA GLN A 128 2.82 14.07 -4.91
C GLN A 128 2.00 12.78 -4.94
N ARG A 129 0.67 12.93 -4.86
CA ARG A 129 -0.27 11.81 -4.95
C ARG A 129 -1.38 12.14 -5.94
N ILE A 130 -1.84 11.14 -6.68
CA ILE A 130 -2.94 11.27 -7.64
C ILE A 130 -4.25 11.30 -6.85
N ARG A 131 -5.12 12.26 -7.18
CA ARG A 131 -6.51 12.34 -6.70
C ARG A 131 -7.43 11.92 -7.83
N LEU A 132 -8.50 11.22 -7.48
CA LEU A 132 -9.40 10.59 -8.44
C LEU A 132 -10.82 11.10 -8.28
N PHE A 133 -11.45 11.40 -9.40
CA PHE A 133 -12.88 11.62 -9.48
C PHE A 133 -13.49 10.49 -10.32
N LEU A 134 -14.62 9.94 -9.87
CA LEU A 134 -15.39 8.96 -10.62
C LEU A 134 -16.80 9.50 -10.90
N GLU A 135 -17.30 9.25 -12.10
CA GLU A 135 -18.65 9.60 -12.54
C GLU A 135 -19.21 8.46 -13.37
N GLY A 136 -20.51 8.16 -13.20
CA GLY A 136 -21.18 7.08 -13.93
C GLY A 136 -22.14 6.25 -13.08
N THR A 137 -22.52 5.11 -13.63
CA THR A 137 -23.46 4.16 -13.02
C THR A 137 -22.72 2.91 -12.54
N GLY A 138 -23.28 2.22 -11.54
CA GLY A 138 -22.68 0.98 -11.03
C GLY A 138 -21.37 1.18 -10.26
N ILE A 139 -21.11 2.39 -9.77
CA ILE A 139 -19.88 2.72 -9.06
C ILE A 139 -20.00 2.25 -7.61
N ASN A 140 -19.03 1.45 -7.16
CA ASN A 140 -18.81 1.22 -5.74
C ASN A 140 -17.86 2.31 -5.20
N LEU A 141 -18.40 3.19 -4.36
CA LEU A 141 -17.66 4.29 -3.76
C LEU A 141 -16.77 3.88 -2.59
N THR A 142 -17.03 2.70 -2.02
CA THR A 142 -16.24 2.18 -0.91
C THR A 142 -14.97 1.54 -1.47
N PRO A 143 -13.79 2.11 -1.23
CA PRO A 143 -12.54 1.50 -1.67
C PRO A 143 -12.35 0.12 -1.05
N VAL A 144 -11.78 -0.81 -1.82
CA VAL A 144 -11.48 -2.17 -1.38
C VAL A 144 -9.97 -2.38 -1.41
N ASP A 145 -9.37 -2.81 -0.30
CA ASP A 145 -7.96 -3.22 -0.29
C ASP A 145 -7.85 -4.64 -0.88
N LEU A 146 -7.35 -4.73 -2.11
CA LEU A 146 -7.17 -5.99 -2.83
C LEU A 146 -6.14 -6.91 -2.18
N HIS A 147 -5.23 -6.42 -1.33
CA HIS A 147 -4.27 -7.29 -0.64
C HIS A 147 -4.96 -8.19 0.40
N GLU A 148 -6.07 -7.75 0.98
CA GLU A 148 -6.83 -8.55 1.94
C GLU A 148 -7.75 -9.55 1.25
N GLN A 149 -8.10 -9.25 0.00
CA GLN A 149 -8.88 -10.11 -0.86
C GLN A 149 -7.93 -10.79 -1.84
N GLN A 150 -7.31 -11.89 -1.40
CA GLN A 150 -6.74 -12.85 -2.34
C GLN A 150 -7.91 -13.50 -3.09
N LEU A 151 -8.54 -12.75 -4.00
CA LEU A 151 -9.75 -13.12 -4.69
C LEU A 151 -9.43 -14.39 -5.48
N SER A 152 -10.07 -15.49 -5.12
CA SER A 152 -10.14 -16.62 -6.03
C SER A 152 -10.82 -16.15 -7.33
N LEU A 153 -10.52 -16.80 -8.46
CA LEU A 153 -11.19 -16.48 -9.74
C LEU A 153 -12.73 -16.47 -9.61
N GLU A 154 -13.29 -17.27 -8.70
CA GLU A 154 -14.72 -17.29 -8.40
C GLU A 154 -15.20 -16.06 -7.61
N GLN A 155 -14.36 -15.47 -6.75
CA GLN A 155 -14.70 -14.23 -6.06
C GLN A 155 -14.59 -13.03 -7.01
N HIS A 156 -13.63 -13.03 -7.93
CA HIS A 156 -13.62 -12.11 -9.07
C HIS A 156 -14.89 -12.24 -9.91
N SER A 157 -15.30 -13.48 -10.25
CA SER A 157 -16.53 -13.68 -11.02
C SER A 157 -17.78 -13.29 -10.23
N LYS A 158 -17.89 -13.57 -8.93
CA LYS A 158 -19.06 -13.23 -8.09
C LYS A 158 -19.18 -11.74 -7.78
N ALA A 159 -18.06 -11.04 -7.57
CA ALA A 159 -18.05 -9.58 -7.44
C ALA A 159 -18.56 -8.87 -8.71
N HIS A 160 -18.39 -9.51 -9.88
CA HIS A 160 -18.89 -9.02 -11.17
C HIS A 160 -20.21 -9.66 -11.64
N SER A 161 -20.57 -10.84 -11.12
CA SER A 161 -21.80 -11.60 -11.44
C SER A 161 -22.94 -11.36 -10.45
N ALA A 162 -22.88 -10.31 -9.63
CA ALA A 162 -24.01 -9.84 -8.84
C ALA A 162 -25.12 -9.22 -9.74
N GLY A 163 -25.58 -9.99 -10.72
CA GLY A 163 -26.97 -9.99 -11.20
C GLY A 163 -27.87 -10.92 -10.38
N GLY A 164 -27.44 -11.32 -9.17
CA GLY A 164 -28.20 -12.17 -8.25
C GLY A 164 -28.16 -11.62 -6.83
N HIS A 165 -29.14 -10.79 -6.50
CA HIS A 165 -29.66 -10.51 -5.15
C HIS A 165 -28.66 -10.50 -3.97
N GLN A 166 -27.81 -9.48 -3.90
CA GLN A 166 -27.55 -8.78 -2.64
C GLN A 166 -27.65 -7.30 -2.93
N GLU A 167 -28.67 -6.65 -2.34
CA GLU A 167 -28.89 -5.21 -2.37
C GLU A 167 -27.73 -4.47 -1.70
N GLN A 168 -26.58 -4.36 -2.37
CA GLN A 168 -25.71 -3.21 -2.18
C GLN A 168 -26.13 -2.19 -3.23
N THR A 169 -26.85 -1.17 -2.78
CA THR A 169 -27.33 -0.02 -3.57
C THR A 169 -26.21 0.49 -4.49
N SER A 170 -26.23 0.09 -5.76
CA SER A 170 -25.37 0.65 -6.79
C SER A 170 -25.79 2.10 -6.98
N ALA A 171 -25.01 3.00 -6.42
CA ALA A 171 -25.32 4.43 -6.49
C ALA A 171 -25.17 4.90 -7.94
N THR A 172 -26.18 5.62 -8.43
CA THR A 172 -26.00 6.48 -9.60
C THR A 172 -25.41 7.78 -9.08
N ILE A 173 -24.20 8.11 -9.52
CA ILE A 173 -23.52 9.34 -9.12
C ILE A 173 -23.72 10.34 -10.25
N SER A 174 -24.52 11.37 -9.98
CA SER A 174 -24.64 12.51 -10.89
C SER A 174 -23.45 13.44 -10.69
N GLY A 175 -22.55 13.51 -11.67
CA GLY A 175 -21.37 14.36 -11.65
C GLY A 175 -20.09 13.69 -11.09
N PRO A 176 -18.93 14.36 -11.23
CA PRO A 176 -17.65 13.86 -10.72
C PRO A 176 -17.63 13.76 -9.19
N HIS A 177 -17.42 12.56 -8.65
CA HIS A 177 -17.29 12.31 -7.23
C HIS A 177 -15.83 12.05 -6.83
N LEU A 178 -15.31 12.88 -5.92
CA LEU A 178 -13.94 12.74 -5.40
C LEU A 178 -13.83 11.51 -4.50
N LEU A 179 -12.94 10.58 -4.85
CA LEU A 179 -12.65 9.43 -4.00
C LEU A 179 -11.87 9.83 -2.74
N PRO A 180 -12.10 9.16 -1.59
CA PRO A 180 -11.41 9.46 -0.34
C PRO A 180 -9.94 8.97 -0.31
N ILE A 181 -9.51 8.26 -1.36
CA ILE A 181 -8.16 7.69 -1.49
C ILE A 181 -7.25 8.56 -2.38
N ARG A 182 -5.94 8.41 -2.18
CA ARG A 182 -4.91 9.07 -2.99
C ARG A 182 -3.82 8.06 -3.33
N ALA A 183 -3.46 7.95 -4.60
CA ALA A 183 -2.42 7.01 -5.03
C ALA A 183 -1.03 7.65 -4.95
N LEU A 184 -0.10 7.00 -4.27
CA LEU A 184 1.30 7.47 -4.21
C LEU A 184 2.07 7.14 -5.47
N ASN A 185 1.95 5.89 -5.94
CA ASN A 185 2.70 5.44 -7.11
C ASN A 185 1.88 5.65 -8.37
N GLU A 186 0.80 4.90 -8.54
CA GLU A 186 0.02 4.91 -9.76
C GLU A 186 -1.47 4.62 -9.58
N VAL A 187 -2.22 4.91 -10.64
CA VAL A 187 -3.59 4.46 -10.84
C VAL A 187 -3.63 3.65 -12.12
N PHE A 188 -4.05 2.39 -12.00
CA PHE A 188 -4.30 1.52 -13.13
C PHE A 188 -5.79 1.44 -13.43
N ILE A 189 -6.15 1.56 -14.70
CA ILE A 189 -7.51 1.50 -15.22
C ILE A 189 -7.53 0.45 -16.34
N GLY A 190 -8.39 -0.56 -16.23
CA GLY A 190 -8.52 -1.58 -17.25
C GLY A 190 -9.64 -2.56 -16.97
N GLU A 191 -9.88 -3.44 -17.94
CA GLU A 191 -10.74 -4.61 -17.81
C GLU A 191 -10.27 -5.52 -16.68
N SER A 192 -11.21 -6.06 -15.92
CA SER A 192 -10.91 -6.97 -14.80
C SER A 192 -10.56 -8.39 -15.26
N LEU A 193 -10.90 -8.74 -16.51
CA LEU A 193 -10.59 -10.03 -17.11
C LEU A 193 -9.34 -9.92 -17.97
N SER A 194 -8.30 -10.68 -17.62
CA SER A 194 -6.98 -10.65 -18.26
C SER A 194 -6.97 -10.99 -19.76
N SER A 195 -8.01 -11.64 -20.28
CA SER A 195 -8.16 -11.98 -21.70
C SER A 195 -8.87 -10.91 -22.54
N ARG A 196 -9.43 -9.87 -21.90
CA ARG A 196 -10.16 -8.79 -22.58
C ARG A 196 -9.28 -7.56 -22.74
N ALA A 197 -9.27 -7.01 -23.95
CA ALA A 197 -8.68 -5.71 -24.19
C ALA A 197 -9.59 -4.61 -23.66
N SER A 198 -8.99 -3.63 -22.99
CA SER A 198 -9.63 -2.39 -22.57
C SER A 198 -9.76 -1.45 -23.76
N TYR A 199 -10.96 -0.91 -23.98
CA TYR A 199 -11.23 0.14 -24.97
C TYR A 199 -11.63 1.40 -24.22
N TYR A 200 -10.92 2.50 -24.47
CA TYR A 200 -11.13 3.75 -23.75
C TYR A 200 -10.79 4.95 -24.62
N GLU A 201 -11.32 6.10 -24.23
CA GLU A 201 -10.95 7.41 -24.78
C GLU A 201 -10.19 8.18 -23.70
N ILE A 202 -9.14 8.88 -24.09
CA ILE A 202 -8.32 9.70 -23.19
C ILE A 202 -8.26 11.13 -23.71
N SER A 203 -8.33 12.09 -22.80
CA SER A 203 -8.07 13.51 -23.04
C SER A 203 -7.22 14.04 -21.89
N VAL A 204 -6.36 15.01 -22.19
CA VAL A 204 -5.50 15.73 -21.24
C VAL A 204 -5.84 17.21 -21.34
N ASP A 205 -6.06 17.85 -20.20
CA ASP A 205 -6.35 19.29 -20.08
C ASP A 205 -7.48 19.78 -21.03
N ASP A 206 -8.58 19.02 -21.08
CA ASP A 206 -9.75 19.26 -21.95
C ASP A 206 -9.41 19.33 -23.45
N GLY A 207 -8.29 18.73 -23.85
CA GLY A 207 -7.84 18.59 -25.23
C GLY A 207 -8.67 17.58 -26.04
N PRO A 208 -8.25 17.32 -27.30
CA PRO A 208 -8.94 16.36 -28.16
C PRO A 208 -8.91 14.96 -27.58
N TRP A 209 -10.01 14.23 -27.75
CA TRP A 209 -10.13 12.83 -27.32
C TRP A 209 -9.40 11.90 -28.29
N GLU A 210 -8.66 10.94 -27.73
CA GLU A 210 -7.99 9.88 -28.47
C GLU A 210 -8.54 8.52 -28.10
N LYS A 211 -8.88 7.70 -29.11
CA LYS A 211 -9.34 6.31 -28.92
C LYS A 211 -8.14 5.39 -28.78
N GLN A 212 -8.15 4.57 -27.73
CA GLN A 212 -7.09 3.62 -27.42
C GLN A 212 -7.65 2.20 -27.19
N LYS A 213 -6.81 1.21 -27.48
CA LYS A 213 -7.06 -0.22 -27.21
C LYS A 213 -5.79 -0.87 -26.69
N SER A 214 -5.80 -1.34 -25.45
CA SER A 214 -4.64 -1.98 -24.79
C SER A 214 -5.10 -2.90 -23.65
N SER A 215 -4.18 -3.43 -22.85
CA SER A 215 -4.52 -4.13 -21.61
C SER A 215 -5.13 -3.18 -20.56
N GLY A 216 -4.82 -1.89 -20.63
CA GLY A 216 -5.27 -0.85 -19.71
C GLY A 216 -4.42 0.41 -19.81
N LEU A 217 -4.67 1.36 -18.92
CA LEU A 217 -3.97 2.62 -18.76
C LEU A 217 -3.33 2.67 -17.37
N ASN A 218 -2.06 3.04 -17.32
CA ASN A 218 -1.35 3.29 -16.07
C ASN A 218 -0.95 4.77 -16.01
N VAL A 219 -1.38 5.48 -14.98
CA VAL A 219 -1.02 6.87 -14.71
C VAL A 219 -0.18 6.92 -13.44
N CYS A 220 1.10 7.28 -13.55
CA CYS A 220 2.05 7.22 -12.44
C CYS A 220 2.59 8.60 -12.04
N THR A 221 2.96 8.72 -10.76
CA THR A 221 3.72 9.86 -10.24
C THR A 221 5.22 9.65 -10.47
N GLY A 222 6.04 10.68 -10.25
CA GLY A 222 7.49 10.52 -10.22
C GLY A 222 7.99 9.56 -9.12
N THR A 223 7.19 9.30 -8.07
CA THR A 223 7.51 8.24 -7.10
C THR A 223 7.24 6.85 -7.68
N GLY A 224 6.15 6.70 -8.43
CA GLY A 224 5.74 5.43 -9.05
C GLY A 224 6.51 5.05 -10.31
N SER A 225 7.41 5.88 -10.83
CA SER A 225 8.11 5.64 -12.10
C SER A 225 9.03 4.40 -12.11
N LYS A 226 9.27 3.80 -10.95
CA LYS A 226 10.06 2.56 -10.78
C LYS A 226 9.24 1.42 -10.14
N ALA A 227 7.92 1.57 -10.09
CA ALA A 227 7.02 0.63 -9.41
C ALA A 227 6.46 -0.43 -10.39
N TRP A 228 5.22 -0.21 -10.89
CA TRP A 228 4.40 -1.13 -11.68
C TRP A 228 5.12 -1.85 -12.83
#